data_AF-A0A8B7CKC3-F1
#
_entry.id   AF-A0A8B7CKC3-F1
#
_cell.length_a   1.000
_cell.length_b   1.000
_cell.length_c   1.000
_cell.angle_alpha   90.00
_cell.angle_beta   90.00
_cell.angle_gamma   90.00
#
_symmetry.space_group_name_H-M   'P 1'
#
loop_
_entity.id
_entity.type
_entity.pdbx_description
1 polymer ?
#
loop_
_entity_poly.entity_id
_entity_poly.type
_entity_poly.pdbx_seq_one_letter_code
_entity_poly.pdbx_strand_id
1 'polypeptide(L)'
;MHLVINWIAFSEEIFVTIYRANIFFKLTVHFQVCRRTIYSVLVIPISNSSRAGSFCMSPNSMSSASAQFATSRRIGASTIVEADAKHDNRLGDIPLESPGPSKKYDQEANKPADKVLRRLAQNREAARKSRLRKKAYVQQLESSRLKLSQLEQELEHAKQQGVYVGGHLGDSSLGLSGTVNSGVAAFEMEYGHWVEEQNRQTGELRAALQAHVSDIELRMLVESGMSHYDNLFHIKAIAAKSDVFYLMSGMWKTPAERFFLWIGGFRPSELLKVLSPQLEPLTEQQVVAVCNLQQSSQQAEDALSQGMDKLQQTLAETLTSDPLGASGVATYMGQMANAMGKLEGLVNFVNQADHLRQQTLQQMYKILTTRQAARGLLVLGDYFQRLRALSSLWTARPHEPA
;
A
#
# COMPACT_ATOMS: atom_id res chain seq x y z
N MET A 1 -13.89 -32.71 -7.90
CA MET A 1 -12.99 -32.06 -8.89
C MET A 1 -13.24 -30.56 -9.01
N HIS A 2 -14.30 -30.05 -9.66
CA HIS A 2 -14.45 -28.60 -9.93
C HIS A 2 -14.24 -27.66 -8.73
N LEU A 3 -14.76 -27.99 -7.54
CA LEU A 3 -14.53 -27.16 -6.33
C LEU A 3 -13.05 -27.07 -5.91
N VAL A 4 -12.24 -28.10 -6.17
CA VAL A 4 -10.79 -28.10 -5.87
C VAL A 4 -10.02 -27.27 -6.90
N ILE A 5 -10.39 -27.38 -8.18
CA ILE A 5 -9.76 -26.62 -9.27
C ILE A 5 -9.98 -25.12 -9.08
N ASN A 6 -11.20 -24.71 -8.72
CA ASN A 6 -11.50 -23.30 -8.43
C ASN A 6 -10.77 -22.78 -7.18
N TRP A 7 -10.56 -23.63 -6.16
CA TRP A 7 -9.83 -23.24 -4.95
C TRP A 7 -8.33 -23.08 -5.21
N ILE A 8 -7.74 -23.95 -6.04
CA ILE A 8 -6.35 -23.82 -6.50
C ILE A 8 -6.19 -22.54 -7.34
N ALA A 9 -7.08 -22.28 -8.31
CA ALA A 9 -7.01 -21.07 -9.13
C ALA A 9 -7.14 -19.77 -8.31
N PHE A 10 -8.08 -19.72 -7.36
CA PHE A 10 -8.25 -18.56 -6.47
C PHE A 10 -7.06 -18.38 -5.51
N SER A 11 -6.48 -19.49 -5.05
CA SER A 11 -5.22 -19.47 -4.28
C SER A 11 -4.05 -18.99 -5.12
N GLU A 12 -3.94 -19.38 -6.39
CA GLU A 12 -2.86 -18.89 -7.27
C GLU A 12 -3.00 -17.41 -7.61
N GLU A 13 -4.21 -16.87 -7.88
CA GLU A 13 -4.37 -15.43 -8.13
C GLU A 13 -4.00 -14.58 -6.90
N ILE A 14 -4.43 -14.99 -5.70
CA ILE A 14 -4.08 -14.30 -4.45
C ILE A 14 -2.58 -14.46 -4.15
N PHE A 15 -2.03 -15.66 -4.28
CA PHE A 15 -0.61 -15.90 -4.03
C PHE A 15 0.27 -15.15 -5.03
N VAL A 16 -0.05 -15.19 -6.34
CA VAL A 16 0.65 -14.40 -7.38
C VAL A 16 0.53 -12.90 -7.14
N THR A 17 -0.60 -12.40 -6.61
CA THR A 17 -0.76 -10.97 -6.32
C THR A 17 0.08 -10.55 -5.10
N ILE A 18 0.03 -11.31 -4.00
CA ILE A 18 0.80 -11.03 -2.78
C ILE A 18 2.30 -11.26 -3.00
N TYR A 19 2.69 -12.34 -3.69
CA TYR A 19 4.07 -12.55 -4.11
C TYR A 19 4.51 -11.46 -5.08
N ARG A 20 3.74 -11.07 -6.11
CA ARG A 20 4.15 -9.97 -7.00
C ARG A 20 4.37 -8.67 -6.24
N ALA A 21 3.52 -8.31 -5.28
CA ALA A 21 3.73 -7.11 -4.46
C ALA A 21 5.03 -7.20 -3.61
N ASN A 22 5.23 -8.30 -2.88
CA ASN A 22 6.38 -8.49 -2.00
C ASN A 22 7.70 -8.68 -2.78
N ILE A 23 7.64 -9.37 -3.92
CA ILE A 23 8.75 -9.56 -4.86
C ILE A 23 9.07 -8.27 -5.61
N PHE A 24 8.09 -7.44 -6.01
CA PHE A 24 8.41 -6.11 -6.53
C PHE A 24 9.11 -5.26 -5.48
N PHE A 25 8.67 -5.31 -4.22
CA PHE A 25 9.32 -4.54 -3.15
C PHE A 25 10.77 -5.02 -2.92
N LYS A 26 10.99 -6.34 -2.79
CA LYS A 26 12.33 -6.93 -2.61
C LYS A 26 13.22 -6.76 -3.85
N LEU A 27 12.74 -6.96 -5.09
CA LEU A 27 13.52 -6.68 -6.29
C LEU A 27 13.77 -5.19 -6.51
N THR A 28 12.86 -4.28 -6.12
CA THR A 28 13.13 -2.84 -6.23
C THR A 28 14.29 -2.45 -5.32
N VAL A 29 14.31 -2.93 -4.07
CA VAL A 29 15.45 -2.73 -3.16
C VAL A 29 16.71 -3.40 -3.72
N HIS A 30 16.62 -4.63 -4.23
CA HIS A 30 17.77 -5.35 -4.80
C HIS A 30 18.30 -4.69 -6.09
N PHE A 31 17.45 -4.08 -6.93
CA PHE A 31 17.86 -3.25 -8.06
C PHE A 31 18.51 -1.95 -7.60
N GLN A 32 18.02 -1.31 -6.53
CA GLN A 32 18.65 -0.13 -5.95
C GLN A 32 20.08 -0.42 -5.45
N VAL A 33 20.28 -1.60 -4.87
CA VAL A 33 21.60 -2.13 -4.44
C VAL A 33 22.48 -2.48 -5.65
N CYS A 34 22.01 -3.35 -6.56
CA CYS A 34 22.77 -3.75 -7.75
C CYS A 34 23.13 -2.56 -8.64
N ARG A 35 22.26 -1.54 -8.75
CA ARG A 35 22.55 -0.30 -9.49
C ARG A 35 23.70 0.48 -8.85
N ARG A 36 23.75 0.58 -7.52
CA ARG A 36 24.93 1.13 -6.81
C ARG A 36 26.19 0.31 -7.11
N THR A 37 26.13 -1.02 -7.04
CA THR A 37 27.28 -1.89 -7.33
C THR A 37 27.79 -1.75 -8.77
N ILE A 38 26.89 -1.70 -9.76
CA ILE A 38 27.26 -1.57 -11.18
C ILE A 38 27.91 -0.20 -11.47
N TYR A 39 27.40 0.90 -10.91
CA TYR A 39 28.06 2.21 -11.04
C TYR A 39 29.43 2.27 -10.34
N SER A 40 29.67 1.45 -9.30
CA SER A 40 31.00 1.32 -8.68
C SER A 40 31.99 0.44 -9.45
N VAL A 41 31.52 -0.42 -10.37
CA VAL A 41 32.38 -1.32 -11.17
C VAL A 41 32.65 -0.76 -12.58
N LEU A 42 31.75 0.07 -13.13
CA LEU A 42 31.90 0.65 -14.48
C LEU A 42 32.68 1.98 -14.51
N VAL A 43 33.26 2.42 -13.38
CA VAL A 43 34.12 3.62 -13.32
C VAL A 43 35.49 3.23 -12.77
N ILE A 44 36.26 2.50 -13.57
CA ILE A 44 37.70 2.35 -13.39
C ILE A 44 38.38 3.54 -14.08
N PRO A 45 38.99 4.50 -13.34
CA PRO A 45 39.77 5.56 -13.98
C PRO A 45 41.05 4.96 -14.56
N ILE A 46 41.28 5.16 -15.86
CA ILE A 46 42.55 4.81 -16.50
C ILE A 46 43.60 5.85 -16.09
N SER A 47 44.23 5.61 -14.94
CA SER A 47 45.44 6.33 -14.53
C SER A 47 46.57 5.99 -15.49
N ASN A 48 46.99 6.95 -16.32
CA ASN A 48 48.20 6.81 -17.12
C ASN A 48 49.13 8.00 -16.91
N SER A 49 50.43 7.72 -16.80
CA SER A 49 51.43 8.68 -16.30
C SER A 49 51.96 9.58 -17.41
N SER A 50 52.08 10.89 -17.13
CA SER A 50 53.21 11.71 -17.59
C SER A 50 53.30 13.04 -16.81
N ARG A 51 54.41 13.77 -17.00
CA ARG A 51 55.00 14.68 -15.99
C ARG A 51 55.32 16.07 -16.57
N ALA A 52 55.21 17.08 -15.70
CA ALA A 52 55.77 18.44 -15.83
C ALA A 52 55.19 19.39 -16.90
N GLY A 53 55.27 20.70 -16.63
CA GLY A 53 54.87 21.78 -17.54
C GLY A 53 54.26 23.00 -16.84
N SER A 54 55.08 23.86 -16.24
CA SER A 54 54.65 25.16 -15.69
C SER A 54 54.46 26.20 -16.80
N PHE A 55 53.48 27.11 -16.68
CA PHE A 55 53.69 28.58 -16.79
C PHE A 55 52.44 29.39 -16.35
N CYS A 56 52.51 30.71 -16.46
CA CYS A 56 51.70 31.68 -15.69
C CYS A 56 50.65 32.47 -16.51
N MET A 57 49.90 33.30 -15.77
CA MET A 57 49.22 34.57 -16.15
C MET A 57 47.68 34.56 -16.36
N SER A 58 47.06 35.57 -15.74
CA SER A 58 45.70 36.12 -15.96
C SER A 58 45.82 37.42 -16.81
N PRO A 59 44.77 38.26 -17.07
CA PRO A 59 43.32 38.18 -16.74
C PRO A 59 42.41 38.54 -17.96
N ASN A 60 41.18 39.05 -17.71
CA ASN A 60 40.26 39.74 -18.65
C ASN A 60 39.49 38.84 -19.66
N SER A 61 38.28 39.17 -20.16
CA SER A 61 37.28 40.22 -19.82
C SER A 61 35.90 39.94 -20.45
N MET A 62 34.83 40.57 -19.90
CA MET A 62 33.53 40.99 -20.50
C MET A 62 33.09 40.45 -21.89
N SER A 63 31.84 39.96 -22.02
CA SER A 63 30.68 40.77 -22.50
C SER A 63 29.47 39.95 -23.04
N SER A 64 28.34 40.65 -23.21
CA SER A 64 27.07 40.35 -23.90
C SER A 64 27.19 39.62 -25.27
N ALA A 65 26.14 39.01 -25.88
CA ALA A 65 24.79 39.56 -26.07
C ALA A 65 23.70 38.54 -26.55
N SER A 66 22.47 39.04 -26.65
CA SER A 66 21.21 38.36 -27.04
C SER A 66 21.05 38.09 -28.54
N ALA A 67 20.13 37.17 -28.90
CA ALA A 67 19.44 37.13 -30.21
C ALA A 67 18.01 36.58 -30.09
N GLN A 68 17.09 37.05 -30.94
CA GLN A 68 15.67 36.64 -31.01
C GLN A 68 15.24 36.42 -32.47
N PHE A 69 14.40 35.42 -32.75
CA PHE A 69 13.45 35.31 -33.88
C PHE A 69 12.39 34.25 -33.48
N ALA A 70 11.05 34.36 -33.56
CA ALA A 70 10.11 35.07 -34.44
C ALA A 70 10.00 34.42 -35.85
N THR A 71 8.84 34.05 -36.45
CA THR A 71 7.39 34.11 -36.10
C THR A 71 6.59 33.15 -37.02
N SER A 72 5.34 32.75 -36.72
CA SER A 72 4.17 32.78 -37.67
C SER A 72 2.85 32.22 -37.05
N ARG A 73 1.69 32.45 -37.70
CA ARG A 73 0.32 32.14 -37.21
C ARG A 73 -0.78 32.17 -38.32
N ARG A 74 -1.67 31.15 -38.39
CA ARG A 74 -3.09 31.09 -38.91
C ARG A 74 -3.52 29.59 -38.99
N ILE A 75 -4.75 29.06 -38.81
CA ILE A 75 -6.19 29.48 -38.71
C ILE A 75 -7.07 29.06 -39.93
N GLY A 76 -8.15 28.28 -39.68
CA GLY A 76 -9.20 27.77 -40.61
C GLY A 76 -9.20 26.22 -40.72
N ALA A 77 -10.24 25.38 -40.54
CA ALA A 77 -11.74 25.41 -40.59
C ALA A 77 -12.36 25.25 -42.01
N SER A 78 -13.38 24.41 -42.29
CA SER A 78 -14.17 23.42 -41.48
C SER A 78 -14.31 22.06 -42.24
N THR A 79 -15.36 21.19 -42.30
CA THR A 79 -16.82 21.21 -41.97
C THR A 79 -17.39 19.76 -41.80
N ILE A 80 -18.68 19.58 -41.45
CA ILE A 80 -19.39 18.28 -41.18
C ILE A 80 -20.17 17.75 -42.41
N VAL A 81 -20.26 16.40 -42.60
CA VAL A 81 -21.41 15.68 -43.22
C VAL A 81 -21.54 14.25 -42.61
N GLU A 82 -22.77 13.72 -42.51
CA GLU A 82 -23.15 12.35 -42.09
C GLU A 82 -24.12 11.75 -43.14
N ALA A 83 -24.00 10.45 -43.50
CA ALA A 83 -24.96 9.75 -44.38
C ALA A 83 -24.95 8.20 -44.30
N ASP A 84 -26.13 7.64 -44.50
CA ASP A 84 -26.68 6.33 -44.10
C ASP A 84 -26.58 5.16 -45.12
N ALA A 85 -26.91 3.94 -44.66
CA ALA A 85 -27.67 2.85 -45.34
C ALA A 85 -27.19 2.00 -46.58
N LYS A 86 -27.27 0.66 -46.36
CA LYS A 86 -27.90 -0.42 -47.22
C LYS A 86 -27.17 -1.23 -48.33
N HIS A 87 -27.16 -2.56 -48.09
CA HIS A 87 -27.56 -3.74 -48.93
C HIS A 87 -26.83 -4.23 -50.22
N ASP A 88 -26.59 -5.57 -50.19
CA ASP A 88 -26.87 -6.63 -51.21
C ASP A 88 -25.88 -7.16 -52.28
N ASN A 89 -25.58 -8.47 -52.13
CA ASN A 89 -25.60 -9.59 -53.10
C ASN A 89 -24.78 -9.59 -54.42
N ARG A 90 -23.97 -10.66 -54.61
CA ARG A 90 -23.80 -11.39 -55.90
C ARG A 90 -23.23 -12.83 -55.75
N LEU A 91 -23.21 -13.58 -56.86
CA LEU A 91 -23.09 -15.06 -56.95
C LEU A 91 -22.17 -15.51 -58.11
N GLY A 92 -21.76 -16.80 -58.09
CA GLY A 92 -21.09 -17.54 -59.18
C GLY A 92 -19.69 -18.10 -58.81
N ASP A 93 -19.17 -19.22 -59.33
CA ASP A 93 -19.74 -20.31 -60.17
C ASP A 93 -18.90 -21.62 -60.06
N ILE A 94 -19.33 -22.73 -60.68
CA ILE A 94 -18.72 -24.09 -60.58
C ILE A 94 -18.57 -24.79 -61.95
N PRO A 95 -17.41 -25.41 -62.21
CA PRO A 95 -17.28 -26.81 -62.72
C PRO A 95 -16.18 -27.58 -61.93
N LEU A 96 -15.96 -28.91 -61.93
CA LEU A 96 -16.55 -30.16 -62.50
C LEU A 96 -16.11 -31.33 -61.52
N GLU A 97 -16.16 -32.67 -61.68
CA GLU A 97 -16.58 -33.66 -62.70
C GLU A 97 -17.02 -35.00 -62.02
N SER A 98 -16.61 -36.19 -62.50
CA SER A 98 -17.00 -37.54 -62.03
C SER A 98 -16.03 -38.63 -62.57
N PRO A 99 -16.01 -39.91 -62.10
CA PRO A 99 -17.14 -40.86 -62.19
C PRO A 99 -17.39 -41.81 -60.98
N GLY A 100 -18.52 -42.53 -61.00
CA GLY A 100 -18.94 -43.54 -60.00
C GLY A 100 -18.46 -44.98 -60.26
N PRO A 101 -19.16 -46.02 -59.73
CA PRO A 101 -20.45 -46.37 -60.33
C PRO A 101 -21.55 -47.02 -59.43
N SER A 102 -22.79 -46.96 -59.96
CA SER A 102 -23.89 -47.96 -59.84
C SER A 102 -24.59 -48.22 -58.49
N LYS A 103 -25.89 -47.88 -58.44
CA LYS A 103 -27.00 -48.88 -58.52
C LYS A 103 -28.34 -48.21 -58.86
N LYS A 104 -29.19 -48.93 -59.61
CA LYS A 104 -30.61 -48.57 -59.90
C LYS A 104 -31.52 -49.05 -58.76
N TYR A 105 -32.58 -48.30 -58.43
CA TYR A 105 -33.95 -48.52 -58.95
C TYR A 105 -34.95 -47.53 -58.34
N ASP A 106 -36.13 -47.43 -58.95
CA ASP A 106 -37.11 -46.35 -58.80
C ASP A 106 -37.99 -46.43 -57.54
N GLN A 107 -38.48 -45.28 -57.04
CA GLN A 107 -39.90 -45.06 -56.69
C GLN A 107 -40.23 -43.63 -56.18
N GLU A 108 -41.54 -43.31 -56.17
CA GLU A 108 -42.22 -42.20 -55.45
C GLU A 108 -41.97 -40.74 -55.86
N ALA A 109 -42.58 -40.35 -57.00
CA ALA A 109 -42.79 -38.96 -57.40
C ALA A 109 -43.73 -38.12 -56.48
N ASN A 110 -44.03 -38.57 -55.25
CA ASN A 110 -44.88 -37.87 -54.27
C ASN A 110 -44.18 -37.54 -52.94
N LYS A 111 -42.91 -37.93 -52.73
CA LYS A 111 -42.21 -37.74 -51.44
C LYS A 111 -41.67 -36.33 -51.07
N PRO A 112 -41.56 -35.29 -51.94
CA PRO A 112 -40.97 -34.02 -51.50
C PRO A 112 -41.90 -33.17 -50.62
N ALA A 113 -43.20 -33.08 -50.94
CA ALA A 113 -44.15 -32.24 -50.21
C ALA A 113 -44.26 -32.63 -48.73
N ASP A 114 -44.45 -33.92 -48.46
CA ASP A 114 -44.50 -34.53 -47.14
C ASP A 114 -43.26 -34.28 -46.26
N LYS A 115 -42.08 -34.23 -46.91
CA LYS A 115 -40.79 -33.96 -46.27
C LYS A 115 -40.64 -32.48 -45.93
N VAL A 116 -41.18 -31.59 -46.77
CA VAL A 116 -41.25 -30.13 -46.52
C VAL A 116 -42.27 -29.83 -45.41
N LEU A 117 -43.47 -30.42 -45.44
CA LEU A 117 -44.50 -30.25 -44.41
C LEU A 117 -44.00 -30.68 -43.02
N ARG A 118 -43.33 -31.84 -42.93
CA ARG A 118 -42.71 -32.30 -41.67
C ARG A 118 -41.61 -31.35 -41.18
N ARG A 119 -40.77 -30.82 -42.07
CA ARG A 119 -39.75 -29.81 -41.71
C ARG A 119 -40.38 -28.50 -41.22
N LEU A 120 -41.47 -28.04 -41.84
CA LEU A 120 -42.20 -26.85 -41.41
C LEU A 120 -42.87 -27.05 -40.04
N ALA A 121 -43.44 -28.23 -39.78
CA ALA A 121 -43.98 -28.57 -38.46
C ALA A 121 -42.87 -28.59 -37.38
N GLN A 122 -41.73 -29.23 -37.66
CA GLN A 122 -40.57 -29.23 -36.76
C GLN A 122 -40.02 -27.83 -36.51
N ASN A 123 -39.94 -26.98 -37.55
CA ASN A 123 -39.48 -25.59 -37.40
C ASN A 123 -40.44 -24.75 -36.55
N ARG A 124 -41.77 -24.86 -36.76
CA ARG A 124 -42.79 -24.21 -35.93
C ARG A 124 -42.67 -24.62 -34.45
N GLU A 125 -42.42 -25.90 -34.18
CA GLU A 125 -42.29 -26.42 -32.82
C GLU A 125 -40.93 -26.05 -32.17
N ALA A 126 -39.85 -26.03 -32.94
CA ALA A 126 -38.56 -25.49 -32.51
C ALA A 126 -38.66 -23.98 -32.19
N ALA A 127 -39.39 -23.20 -33.01
CA ALA A 127 -39.63 -21.79 -32.76
C ALA A 127 -40.47 -21.55 -31.50
N ARG A 128 -41.50 -22.36 -31.24
CA ARG A 128 -42.25 -22.35 -29.95
C ARG A 128 -41.34 -22.63 -28.76
N LYS A 129 -40.54 -23.71 -28.82
CA LYS A 129 -39.61 -24.08 -27.73
C LYS A 129 -38.52 -23.02 -27.53
N SER A 130 -38.04 -22.38 -28.59
CA SER A 130 -37.10 -21.25 -28.50
C SER A 130 -37.74 -20.02 -27.84
N ARG A 131 -38.96 -19.63 -28.24
CA ARG A 131 -39.73 -18.55 -27.61
C ARG A 131 -39.99 -18.81 -26.12
N LEU A 132 -40.33 -20.05 -25.75
CA LEU A 132 -40.59 -20.43 -24.36
C LEU A 132 -39.32 -20.35 -23.50
N ARG A 133 -38.18 -20.86 -23.98
CA ARG A 133 -36.87 -20.71 -23.29
C ARG A 133 -36.47 -19.23 -23.15
N LYS A 134 -36.63 -18.42 -24.20
CA LYS A 134 -36.37 -16.97 -24.13
C LYS A 134 -37.28 -16.27 -23.12
N LYS A 135 -38.57 -16.60 -23.06
CA LYS A 135 -39.49 -16.05 -22.05
C LYS A 135 -39.06 -16.40 -20.63
N ALA A 136 -38.74 -17.67 -20.37
CA ALA A 136 -38.26 -18.10 -19.05
C ALA A 136 -36.96 -17.40 -18.64
N TYR A 137 -36.02 -17.22 -19.57
CA TYR A 137 -34.77 -16.48 -19.32
C TYR A 137 -35.00 -14.98 -19.05
N VAL A 138 -35.92 -14.33 -19.76
CA VAL A 138 -36.32 -12.94 -19.49
C VAL A 138 -36.94 -12.81 -18.09
N GLN A 139 -37.85 -13.72 -17.71
CA GLN A 139 -38.41 -13.74 -16.36
C GLN A 139 -37.35 -13.99 -15.27
N GLN A 140 -36.34 -14.81 -15.55
CA GLN A 140 -35.19 -15.00 -14.66
C GLN A 140 -34.36 -13.70 -14.52
N LEU A 141 -34.12 -12.96 -15.60
CA LEU A 141 -33.44 -11.67 -15.56
C LEU A 141 -34.27 -10.61 -14.80
N GLU A 142 -35.58 -10.56 -14.99
CA GLU A 142 -36.50 -9.67 -14.26
C GLU A 142 -36.45 -9.95 -12.76
N SER A 143 -36.51 -11.23 -12.35
CA SER A 143 -36.40 -11.62 -10.93
C SER A 143 -35.01 -11.34 -10.34
N SER A 144 -33.95 -11.51 -11.14
CA SER A 144 -32.56 -11.18 -10.73
C SER A 144 -32.38 -9.67 -10.53
N ARG A 145 -32.96 -8.85 -11.42
CA ARG A 145 -32.93 -7.38 -11.33
C ARG A 145 -33.66 -6.88 -10.09
N LEU A 146 -34.83 -7.43 -9.77
CA LEU A 146 -35.56 -7.10 -8.54
C LEU A 146 -34.75 -7.46 -7.29
N LYS A 147 -34.11 -8.64 -7.27
CA LYS A 147 -33.25 -9.05 -6.15
C LYS A 147 -32.00 -8.17 -6.01
N LEU A 148 -31.38 -7.74 -7.11
CA LEU A 148 -30.27 -6.77 -7.06
C LEU A 148 -30.72 -5.43 -6.47
N SER A 149 -31.84 -4.88 -6.93
CA SER A 149 -32.38 -3.62 -6.41
C SER A 149 -32.74 -3.69 -4.91
N GLN A 150 -33.18 -4.85 -4.42
CA GLN A 150 -33.39 -5.07 -2.98
C GLN A 150 -32.04 -5.10 -2.21
N LEU A 151 -31.04 -5.82 -2.71
CA LEU A 151 -29.71 -5.90 -2.09
C LEU A 151 -28.99 -4.54 -2.08
N GLU A 152 -29.17 -3.73 -3.13
CA GLU A 152 -28.69 -2.34 -3.19
C GLU A 152 -29.34 -1.47 -2.10
N GLN A 153 -30.66 -1.61 -1.89
CA GLN A 153 -31.38 -0.90 -0.84
C GLN A 153 -30.98 -1.37 0.58
N GLU A 154 -30.81 -2.67 0.79
CA GLU A 154 -30.33 -3.24 2.07
C GLU A 154 -28.89 -2.79 2.38
N LEU A 155 -28.02 -2.74 1.37
CA LEU A 155 -26.63 -2.26 1.50
C LEU A 155 -26.57 -0.76 1.80
N GLU A 156 -27.43 0.05 1.18
CA GLU A 156 -27.49 1.50 1.44
C GLU A 156 -28.06 1.80 2.84
N HIS A 157 -29.06 1.03 3.28
CA HIS A 157 -29.55 1.09 4.66
C HIS A 157 -28.48 0.68 5.68
N ALA A 158 -27.70 -0.38 5.39
CA ALA A 158 -26.59 -0.81 6.25
C ALA A 158 -25.47 0.26 6.36
N LYS A 159 -25.13 0.96 5.26
CA LYS A 159 -24.23 2.13 5.31
C LYS A 159 -24.78 3.22 6.22
N GLN A 160 -26.06 3.58 6.06
CA GLN A 160 -26.69 4.65 6.85
C GLN A 160 -26.75 4.32 8.34
N GLN A 161 -26.96 3.05 8.71
CA GLN A 161 -26.83 2.58 10.09
C GLN A 161 -25.39 2.67 10.60
N GLY A 162 -24.38 2.37 9.76
CA GLY A 162 -22.97 2.58 10.09
C GLY A 162 -22.61 4.05 10.33
N VAL A 163 -23.11 4.96 9.48
CA VAL A 163 -22.88 6.42 9.59
C VAL A 163 -23.46 7.01 10.89
N TYR A 164 -24.58 6.48 11.39
CA TYR A 164 -25.17 6.93 12.66
C TYR A 164 -24.41 6.49 13.93
N VAL A 165 -23.42 5.62 13.80
CA VAL A 165 -22.51 5.22 14.90
C VAL A 165 -21.09 5.76 14.68
N GLY A 166 -20.63 5.85 13.42
CA GLY A 166 -19.32 6.36 13.01
C GLY A 166 -19.28 7.89 12.80
N GLY A 167 -19.57 8.66 13.86
CA GLY A 167 -19.55 10.12 13.80
C GLY A 167 -18.14 10.72 13.70
N HIS A 168 -17.69 11.01 12.46
CA HIS A 168 -16.51 11.81 12.11
C HIS A 168 -15.12 11.19 12.39
N LEU A 169 -14.60 10.43 11.43
CA LEU A 169 -13.23 10.58 10.90
C LEU A 169 -13.10 9.89 9.52
N GLY A 170 -11.97 10.08 8.85
CA GLY A 170 -11.84 9.93 7.38
C GLY A 170 -11.91 8.51 6.80
N ASP A 171 -12.53 8.42 5.62
CA ASP A 171 -12.60 7.28 4.68
C ASP A 171 -11.39 6.33 4.63
N SER A 172 -11.56 5.10 5.15
CA SER A 172 -10.86 3.87 4.70
C SER A 172 -11.42 2.61 5.40
N SER A 173 -12.72 2.32 5.26
CA SER A 173 -13.32 1.07 5.79
C SER A 173 -13.66 0.09 4.67
N LEU A 174 -12.66 -0.66 4.19
CA LEU A 174 -12.91 -1.85 3.38
C LEU A 174 -13.41 -2.98 4.30
N GLY A 175 -14.63 -3.43 4.03
CA GLY A 175 -15.43 -4.14 5.02
C GLY A 175 -14.88 -5.49 5.47
N LEU A 176 -14.57 -5.59 6.77
CA LEU A 176 -14.61 -6.85 7.51
C LEU A 176 -15.48 -6.67 8.77
N SER A 177 -16.79 -6.83 8.63
CA SER A 177 -17.72 -6.86 9.77
C SER A 177 -17.64 -8.21 10.49
N GLY A 178 -16.48 -8.49 11.07
CA GLY A 178 -16.27 -9.52 12.09
C GLY A 178 -15.94 -8.82 13.40
N THR A 179 -16.48 -9.33 14.50
CA THR A 179 -16.33 -8.86 15.90
C THR A 179 -15.23 -7.82 16.10
N VAL A 180 -15.60 -6.54 16.17
CA VAL A 180 -14.64 -5.43 16.32
C VAL A 180 -13.74 -5.72 17.52
N ASN A 181 -12.44 -5.92 17.28
CA ASN A 181 -11.47 -6.20 18.34
C ASN A 181 -11.48 -5.03 19.33
N SER A 182 -12.06 -5.24 20.53
CA SER A 182 -12.36 -4.13 21.45
C SER A 182 -11.11 -3.34 21.87
N GLY A 183 -9.94 -3.99 21.93
CA GLY A 183 -8.66 -3.32 22.19
C GLY A 183 -8.10 -2.54 20.99
N VAL A 184 -8.46 -2.88 19.75
CA VAL A 184 -8.11 -2.11 18.55
C VAL A 184 -8.94 -0.84 18.49
N ALA A 185 -10.27 -0.94 18.64
CA ALA A 185 -11.15 0.24 18.63
C ALA A 185 -10.87 1.20 19.80
N ALA A 186 -10.54 0.69 20.98
CA ALA A 186 -10.09 1.51 22.11
C ALA A 186 -8.76 2.24 21.78
N PHE A 187 -7.78 1.52 21.21
CA PHE A 187 -6.52 2.12 20.79
C PHE A 187 -6.68 3.15 19.66
N GLU A 188 -7.61 2.94 18.71
CA GLU A 188 -7.89 3.92 17.65
C GLU A 188 -8.46 5.22 18.21
N MET A 189 -9.35 5.13 19.22
CA MET A 189 -9.88 6.30 19.95
C MET A 189 -8.79 7.01 20.76
N GLU A 190 -8.02 6.26 21.57
CA GLU A 190 -6.92 6.80 22.36
C GLU A 190 -5.82 7.43 21.49
N TYR A 191 -5.51 6.82 20.33
CA TYR A 191 -4.53 7.36 19.39
C TYR A 191 -5.06 8.59 18.64
N GLY A 192 -6.35 8.65 18.34
CA GLY A 192 -7.01 9.85 17.80
C GLY A 192 -6.81 11.05 18.73
N HIS A 193 -7.21 10.90 20.00
CA HIS A 193 -7.00 11.95 21.01
C HIS A 193 -5.52 12.25 21.27
N TRP A 194 -4.63 11.25 21.18
CA TRP A 194 -3.19 11.48 21.25
C TRP A 194 -2.71 12.39 20.10
N VAL A 195 -3.21 12.19 18.87
CA VAL A 195 -2.85 13.04 17.72
C VAL A 195 -3.42 14.46 17.87
N GLU A 196 -4.63 14.63 18.41
CA GLU A 196 -5.22 15.93 18.72
C GLU A 196 -4.38 16.71 19.74
N GLU A 197 -4.03 16.06 20.86
CA GLU A 197 -3.18 16.62 21.91
C GLU A 197 -1.76 16.93 21.41
N GLN A 198 -1.17 16.06 20.59
CA GLN A 198 0.13 16.32 19.95
C GLN A 198 0.08 17.61 19.12
N ASN A 199 -0.96 17.80 18.31
CA ASN A 199 -1.12 19.03 17.52
C ASN A 199 -1.30 20.26 18.42
N ARG A 200 -2.02 20.13 19.54
CA ARG A 200 -2.22 21.20 20.54
C ARG A 200 -0.90 21.62 21.18
N GLN A 201 -0.12 20.66 21.70
CA GLN A 201 1.19 20.92 22.32
C GLN A 201 2.21 21.47 21.32
N THR A 202 2.21 21.00 20.06
CA THR A 202 3.04 21.58 18.98
C THR A 202 2.63 23.03 18.66
N GLY A 203 1.35 23.38 18.81
CA GLY A 203 0.88 24.77 18.79
C GLY A 203 1.43 25.61 19.94
N GLU A 204 1.34 25.11 21.18
CA GLU A 204 1.82 25.80 22.39
C GLU A 204 3.33 26.01 22.40
N LEU A 205 4.12 24.97 22.08
CA LEU A 205 5.59 25.08 21.97
C LEU A 205 6.00 26.14 20.94
N ARG A 206 5.30 26.22 19.80
CA ARG A 206 5.52 27.25 18.78
C ARG A 206 5.23 28.65 19.32
N ALA A 207 4.08 28.84 19.96
CA ALA A 207 3.69 30.13 20.54
C ALA A 207 4.66 30.58 21.65
N ALA A 208 5.04 29.66 22.55
CA ALA A 208 5.97 29.90 23.65
C ALA A 208 7.38 30.27 23.16
N LEU A 209 7.89 29.59 22.13
CA LEU A 209 9.18 29.91 21.50
C LEU A 209 9.15 31.24 20.74
N GLN A 210 8.02 31.59 20.10
CA GLN A 210 7.85 32.89 19.42
C GLN A 210 7.72 34.05 20.42
N ALA A 211 6.96 33.86 21.51
CA ALA A 211 6.79 34.84 22.58
C ALA A 211 8.01 34.97 23.52
N HIS A 212 9.05 34.15 23.32
CA HIS A 212 10.29 34.15 24.10
C HIS A 212 10.07 33.99 25.63
N VAL A 213 9.12 33.13 26.01
CA VAL A 213 8.73 32.92 27.43
C VAL A 213 9.88 32.38 28.30
N SER A 214 9.69 32.33 29.62
CA SER A 214 10.73 31.93 30.56
C SER A 214 11.17 30.47 30.37
N ASP A 215 12.39 30.14 30.83
CA ASP A 215 12.87 28.76 30.86
C ASP A 215 12.06 27.86 31.80
N ILE A 216 11.29 28.43 32.74
CA ILE A 216 10.39 27.69 33.62
C ILE A 216 9.14 27.25 32.84
N GLU A 217 8.53 28.17 32.09
CA GLU A 217 7.38 27.87 31.23
C GLU A 217 7.74 26.90 30.09
N LEU A 218 8.89 27.10 29.44
CA LEU A 218 9.40 26.15 28.44
C LEU A 218 9.70 24.78 29.05
N ARG A 219 10.17 24.70 30.31
CA ARG A 219 10.38 23.42 30.99
C ARG A 219 9.08 22.66 31.22
N MET A 220 8.04 23.33 31.71
CA MET A 220 6.73 22.70 31.90
C MET A 220 6.15 22.15 30.59
N LEU A 221 6.29 22.89 29.48
CA LEU A 221 5.88 22.41 28.15
C LEU A 221 6.73 21.22 27.65
N VAL A 222 8.04 21.22 27.91
CA VAL A 222 8.93 20.09 27.54
C VAL A 222 8.62 18.85 28.38
N GLU A 223 8.42 18.99 29.69
CA GLU A 223 8.08 17.88 30.59
C GLU A 223 6.69 17.30 30.26
N SER A 224 5.72 18.15 29.91
CA SER A 224 4.42 17.73 29.37
C SER A 224 4.56 16.97 28.04
N GLY A 225 5.38 17.45 27.11
CA GLY A 225 5.65 16.78 25.84
C GLY A 225 6.37 15.44 25.98
N MET A 226 7.31 15.33 26.93
CA MET A 226 7.96 14.04 27.25
C MET A 226 6.95 13.04 27.81
N SER A 227 6.11 13.45 28.76
CA SER A 227 5.05 12.61 29.33
C SER A 227 4.00 12.20 28.28
N HIS A 228 3.71 13.07 27.31
CA HIS A 228 2.83 12.78 26.19
C HIS A 228 3.40 11.67 25.28
N TYR A 229 4.71 11.63 25.03
CA TYR A 229 5.35 10.51 24.34
C TYR A 229 5.42 9.23 25.18
N ASP A 230 5.65 9.32 26.50
CA ASP A 230 5.56 8.16 27.39
C ASP A 230 4.16 7.52 27.33
N ASN A 231 3.09 8.32 27.26
CA ASN A 231 1.73 7.83 27.08
C ASN A 231 1.52 7.10 25.74
N LEU A 232 2.13 7.57 24.64
CA LEU A 232 2.06 6.87 23.35
C LEU A 232 2.59 5.43 23.45
N PHE A 233 3.73 5.24 24.12
CA PHE A 233 4.31 3.92 24.31
C PHE A 233 3.47 3.06 25.27
N HIS A 234 2.81 3.67 26.26
CA HIS A 234 1.87 2.97 27.14
C HIS A 234 0.67 2.40 26.39
N ILE A 235 -0.08 3.23 25.64
CA ILE A 235 -1.27 2.79 24.89
C ILE A 235 -0.90 1.76 23.81
N LYS A 236 0.28 1.88 23.19
CA LYS A 236 0.80 0.88 22.25
C LYS A 236 1.16 -0.44 22.94
N ALA A 237 1.68 -0.44 24.17
CA ALA A 237 1.96 -1.67 24.91
C ALA A 237 0.68 -2.40 25.38
N ILE A 238 -0.46 -1.70 25.48
CA ILE A 238 -1.79 -2.29 25.68
C ILE A 238 -2.31 -2.89 24.36
N ALA A 239 -2.28 -2.10 23.28
CA ALA A 239 -2.72 -2.54 21.96
C ALA A 239 -1.92 -3.74 21.43
N ALA A 240 -0.61 -3.81 21.69
CA ALA A 240 0.24 -4.93 21.29
C ALA A 240 -0.20 -6.27 21.90
N LYS A 241 -0.78 -6.26 23.11
CA LYS A 241 -1.35 -7.46 23.76
C LYS A 241 -2.71 -7.86 23.20
N SER A 242 -3.41 -6.94 22.53
CA SER A 242 -4.72 -7.16 21.93
C SER A 242 -4.59 -7.61 20.48
N ASP A 243 -3.79 -6.90 19.68
CA ASP A 243 -3.45 -7.25 18.30
C ASP A 243 -2.07 -6.66 17.91
N VAL A 244 -1.04 -7.50 18.00
CA VAL A 244 0.33 -7.12 17.60
C VAL A 244 0.47 -6.92 16.09
N PHE A 245 -0.35 -7.61 15.28
CA PHE A 245 -0.30 -7.51 13.82
C PHE A 245 -0.90 -6.20 13.33
N TYR A 246 -1.95 -5.70 13.98
CA TYR A 246 -2.50 -4.37 13.74
C TYR A 246 -1.44 -3.26 13.94
N LEU A 247 -0.67 -3.31 15.05
CA LEU A 247 0.42 -2.35 15.29
C LEU A 247 1.59 -2.52 14.32
N MET A 248 2.04 -3.76 14.09
CA MET A 248 3.19 -4.07 13.23
C MET A 248 2.92 -3.80 11.75
N SER A 249 1.69 -4.00 11.29
CA SER A 249 1.29 -3.65 9.93
C SER A 249 1.20 -2.14 9.73
N GLY A 250 0.90 -1.37 10.78
CA GLY A 250 0.79 0.09 10.73
C GLY A 250 -0.54 0.61 10.21
N MET A 251 -1.64 -0.14 10.39
CA MET A 251 -2.97 0.30 9.96
C MET A 251 -3.45 1.56 10.68
N TRP A 252 -3.03 1.75 11.94
CA TRP A 252 -3.23 2.96 12.76
C TRP A 252 -2.50 4.22 12.27
N LYS A 253 -1.75 4.15 11.16
CA LYS A 253 -0.99 5.28 10.61
C LYS A 253 -1.43 5.62 9.20
N THR A 254 -1.31 6.91 8.85
CA THR A 254 -1.51 7.34 7.47
C THR A 254 -0.51 6.66 6.54
N PRO A 255 -0.87 6.36 5.27
CA PRO A 255 0.03 5.73 4.30
C PRO A 255 1.43 6.37 4.20
N ALA A 256 1.54 7.69 4.30
CA ALA A 256 2.83 8.38 4.27
C ALA A 256 3.66 8.19 5.56
N GLU A 257 3.04 8.14 6.75
CA GLU A 257 3.74 7.75 7.99
C GLU A 257 4.17 6.27 7.96
N ARG A 258 3.31 5.40 7.43
CA ARG A 258 3.52 3.94 7.34
C ARG A 258 4.73 3.57 6.47
N PHE A 259 5.10 4.40 5.51
CA PHE A 259 6.31 4.22 4.69
C PHE A 259 7.62 4.25 5.51
N PHE A 260 7.63 4.93 6.66
CA PHE A 260 8.80 5.05 7.55
C PHE A 260 8.70 4.15 8.79
N LEU A 261 7.84 3.12 8.76
CA LEU A 261 7.61 2.21 9.88
C LEU A 261 8.69 1.14 9.99
N TRP A 262 9.28 1.02 11.19
CA TRP A 262 10.20 -0.04 11.59
C TRP A 262 9.73 -0.57 12.96
N ILE A 263 9.48 -1.87 13.11
CA ILE A 263 8.96 -2.55 14.33
C ILE A 263 7.93 -1.67 15.08
N GLY A 264 6.75 -1.50 14.47
CA GLY A 264 5.61 -0.82 15.09
C GLY A 264 5.79 0.67 15.40
N GLY A 265 6.77 1.38 14.84
CA GLY A 265 6.93 2.83 15.04
C GLY A 265 8.00 3.44 14.14
N PHE A 266 8.50 4.63 14.47
CA PHE A 266 9.65 5.24 13.78
C PHE A 266 10.97 4.54 14.15
N ARG A 267 12.03 4.75 13.36
CA ARG A 267 13.40 4.31 13.69
C ARG A 267 14.15 5.45 14.41
N PRO A 268 14.56 5.30 15.68
CA PRO A 268 15.19 6.38 16.46
C PRO A 268 16.42 7.03 15.80
N SER A 269 17.33 6.25 15.22
CA SER A 269 18.55 6.74 14.57
C SER A 269 18.25 7.62 13.35
N GLU A 270 17.29 7.24 12.51
CA GLU A 270 16.84 8.04 11.36
C GLU A 270 16.13 9.32 11.83
N LEU A 271 15.35 9.23 12.91
CA LEU A 271 14.72 10.41 13.49
C LEU A 271 15.77 11.41 14.01
N LEU A 272 16.82 10.95 14.69
CA LEU A 272 17.93 11.80 15.11
C LEU A 272 18.64 12.46 13.91
N LYS A 273 18.87 11.73 12.81
CA LYS A 273 19.45 12.30 11.57
C LYS A 273 18.58 13.42 10.98
N VAL A 274 17.25 13.27 11.02
CA VAL A 274 16.29 14.28 10.52
C VAL A 274 16.16 15.48 11.45
N LEU A 275 16.18 15.28 12.78
CA LEU A 275 16.01 16.34 13.75
C LEU A 275 17.29 17.16 14.00
N SER A 276 18.47 16.54 14.02
CA SER A 276 19.72 17.18 14.48
C SER A 276 20.03 18.53 13.80
N PRO A 277 19.91 18.69 12.46
CA PRO A 277 20.16 19.98 11.80
C PRO A 277 19.18 21.11 12.17
N GLN A 278 18.03 20.77 12.78
CA GLN A 278 17.00 21.73 13.20
C GLN A 278 17.18 22.20 14.65
N LEU A 279 18.18 21.66 15.37
CA LEU A 279 18.44 21.96 16.79
C LEU A 279 19.53 23.04 17.00
N GLU A 280 20.11 23.56 15.92
CA GLU A 280 21.24 24.49 15.98
C GLU A 280 20.91 25.82 16.70
N PRO A 281 21.89 26.45 17.36
CA PRO A 281 23.25 25.94 17.60
C PRO A 281 23.29 24.85 18.68
N LEU A 282 24.15 23.85 18.47
CA LEU A 282 24.58 22.87 19.46
C LEU A 282 26.04 23.12 19.84
N THR A 283 26.46 22.80 21.07
CA THR A 283 27.90 22.81 21.43
C THR A 283 28.61 21.59 20.83
N GLU A 284 29.93 21.64 20.67
CA GLU A 284 30.72 20.49 20.19
C GLU A 284 30.49 19.23 21.03
N GLN A 285 30.39 19.38 22.35
CA GLN A 285 30.07 18.29 23.27
C GLN A 285 28.65 17.73 23.02
N GLN A 286 27.66 18.59 22.73
CA GLN A 286 26.31 18.15 22.36
C GLN A 286 26.32 17.42 21.02
N VAL A 287 27.03 17.93 20.00
CA VAL A 287 27.14 17.27 18.68
C VAL A 287 27.74 15.86 18.82
N VAL A 288 28.84 15.71 19.56
CA VAL A 288 29.45 14.40 19.84
C VAL A 288 28.49 13.48 20.59
N ALA A 289 27.76 14.00 21.60
CA ALA A 289 26.79 13.21 22.35
C ALA A 289 25.59 12.75 21.49
N VAL A 290 25.08 13.60 20.60
CA VAL A 290 24.00 13.25 19.65
C VAL A 290 24.48 12.19 18.64
N CYS A 291 25.69 12.33 18.09
CA CYS A 291 26.29 11.34 17.21
C CYS A 291 26.45 9.97 17.91
N ASN A 292 26.94 9.95 19.15
CA ASN A 292 27.07 8.73 19.94
C ASN A 292 25.70 8.08 20.24
N LEU A 293 24.68 8.89 20.57
CA LEU A 293 23.32 8.42 20.80
C LEU A 293 22.67 7.86 19.53
N GLN A 294 22.94 8.47 18.36
CA GLN A 294 22.50 7.96 17.07
C GLN A 294 23.15 6.62 16.73
N GLN A 295 24.46 6.47 17.01
CA GLN A 295 25.20 5.24 16.76
C GLN A 295 24.74 4.09 17.67
N SER A 296 24.54 4.34 18.97
CA SER A 296 24.04 3.31 19.89
C SER A 296 22.59 2.94 19.62
N SER A 297 21.75 3.90 19.21
CA SER A 297 20.39 3.62 18.74
C SER A 297 20.40 2.70 17.50
N GLN A 298 21.26 2.99 16.51
CA GLN A 298 21.41 2.15 15.32
C GLN A 298 21.84 0.71 15.67
N GLN A 299 22.79 0.54 16.59
CA GLN A 299 23.24 -0.79 17.04
C GLN A 299 22.12 -1.60 17.71
N ALA A 300 21.29 -0.94 18.53
CA ALA A 300 20.13 -1.58 19.15
C ALA A 300 19.01 -1.89 18.14
N GLU A 301 18.79 -1.01 17.15
CA GLU A 301 17.85 -1.24 16.04
C GLU A 301 18.27 -2.43 15.17
N ASP A 302 19.57 -2.56 14.86
CA ASP A 302 20.09 -3.64 14.04
C ASP A 302 20.01 -4.98 14.79
N ALA A 303 20.28 -5.00 16.10
CA ALA A 303 20.11 -6.17 16.95
C ALA A 303 18.64 -6.61 17.06
N LEU A 304 17.71 -5.67 17.27
CA LEU A 304 16.27 -5.96 17.29
C LEU A 304 15.75 -6.43 15.93
N SER A 305 16.29 -5.91 14.84
CA SER A 305 15.95 -6.36 13.46
C SER A 305 16.42 -7.79 13.22
N GLN A 306 17.68 -8.12 13.58
CA GLN A 306 18.21 -9.48 13.48
C GLN A 306 17.43 -10.48 14.36
N GLY A 307 17.00 -10.07 15.56
CA GLY A 307 16.15 -10.88 16.42
C GLY A 307 14.77 -11.15 15.80
N MET A 308 14.16 -10.15 15.17
CA MET A 308 12.90 -10.28 14.43
C MET A 308 13.05 -11.22 13.22
N ASP A 309 14.12 -11.08 12.44
CA ASP A 309 14.40 -11.97 11.30
C ASP A 309 14.61 -13.43 11.77
N LYS A 310 15.32 -13.63 12.89
CA LYS A 310 15.49 -14.97 13.47
C LYS A 310 14.17 -15.54 14.01
N LEU A 311 13.30 -14.72 14.59
CA LEU A 311 11.95 -15.14 14.99
C LEU A 311 11.12 -15.60 13.78
N GLN A 312 11.15 -14.84 12.67
CA GLN A 312 10.46 -15.22 11.42
C GLN A 312 11.00 -16.53 10.84
N GLN A 313 12.33 -16.71 10.79
CA GLN A 313 12.95 -17.96 10.37
C GLN A 313 12.47 -19.12 11.26
N THR A 314 12.54 -18.96 12.58
CA THR A 314 12.22 -20.02 13.55
C THR A 314 10.72 -20.28 13.72
N LEU A 315 9.86 -19.36 13.28
CA LEU A 315 8.44 -19.62 13.02
C LEU A 315 8.26 -20.49 11.77
N ALA A 316 8.86 -20.10 10.64
CA ALA A 316 8.75 -20.84 9.37
C ALA A 316 9.28 -22.28 9.50
N GLU A 317 10.42 -22.47 10.16
CA GLU A 317 11.00 -23.79 10.49
C GLU A 317 9.99 -24.69 11.22
N THR A 318 9.21 -24.15 12.16
CA THR A 318 8.15 -24.91 12.86
C THR A 318 6.94 -25.18 11.97
N LEU A 319 6.55 -24.27 11.08
CA LEU A 319 5.46 -24.51 10.12
C LEU A 319 5.83 -25.57 9.07
N THR A 320 7.12 -25.75 8.75
CA THR A 320 7.62 -26.79 7.83
C THR A 320 8.07 -28.09 8.51
N SER A 321 8.01 -28.18 9.84
CA SER A 321 8.44 -29.36 10.60
C SER A 321 7.40 -30.50 10.54
N ASP A 322 7.36 -31.24 9.44
CA ASP A 322 6.53 -32.44 9.29
C ASP A 322 7.20 -33.69 9.93
N PRO A 323 6.61 -34.30 10.98
CA PRO A 323 7.11 -35.53 11.57
C PRO A 323 6.73 -36.74 10.69
N LEU A 324 7.58 -36.99 9.70
CA LEU A 324 7.61 -38.13 8.78
C LEU A 324 7.04 -39.43 9.40
N GLY A 325 5.75 -39.69 9.15
CA GLY A 325 5.05 -40.92 9.55
C GLY A 325 3.85 -40.76 10.47
N ALA A 326 3.60 -39.59 11.08
CA ALA A 326 2.55 -39.40 12.10
C ALA A 326 1.53 -38.29 11.78
N SER A 327 0.90 -38.36 10.61
CA SER A 327 -0.16 -37.42 10.21
C SER A 327 -1.43 -37.63 11.05
N GLY A 328 -1.60 -36.79 12.07
CA GLY A 328 -2.73 -36.80 12.99
C GLY A 328 -3.07 -35.40 13.49
N VAL A 329 -4.35 -35.15 13.75
CA VAL A 329 -4.86 -33.81 14.12
C VAL A 329 -4.17 -33.24 15.37
N ALA A 330 -3.88 -34.10 16.36
CA ALA A 330 -3.15 -33.71 17.57
C ALA A 330 -1.73 -33.18 17.28
N THR A 331 -1.03 -33.78 16.32
CA THR A 331 0.32 -33.37 15.88
C THR A 331 0.29 -31.97 15.29
N TYR A 332 -0.64 -31.72 14.36
CA TYR A 332 -0.86 -30.40 13.76
C TYR A 332 -1.28 -29.35 14.81
N MET A 333 -2.17 -29.70 15.74
CA MET A 333 -2.56 -28.79 16.83
C MET A 333 -1.35 -28.42 17.73
N GLY A 334 -0.48 -29.37 18.07
CA GLY A 334 0.75 -29.08 18.82
C GLY A 334 1.74 -28.20 18.03
N GLN A 335 1.87 -28.42 16.73
CA GLN A 335 2.68 -27.61 15.82
C GLN A 335 2.15 -26.17 15.73
N MET A 336 0.84 -25.98 15.59
CA MET A 336 0.20 -24.65 15.57
C MET A 336 0.27 -23.96 16.93
N ALA A 337 0.15 -24.67 18.06
CA ALA A 337 0.33 -24.11 19.39
C ALA A 337 1.76 -23.59 19.62
N ASN A 338 2.78 -24.33 19.15
CA ASN A 338 4.18 -23.89 19.15
C ASN A 338 4.38 -22.64 18.25
N ALA A 339 3.77 -22.62 17.06
CA ALA A 339 3.80 -21.45 16.19
C ALA A 339 3.13 -20.22 16.84
N MET A 340 1.99 -20.38 17.51
CA MET A 340 1.32 -19.31 18.26
C MET A 340 2.18 -18.78 19.41
N GLY A 341 2.79 -19.65 20.21
CA GLY A 341 3.72 -19.24 21.28
C GLY A 341 4.96 -18.48 20.76
N LYS A 342 5.37 -18.70 19.50
CA LYS A 342 6.39 -17.89 18.83
C LYS A 342 5.85 -16.52 18.40
N LEU A 343 4.59 -16.43 17.98
CA LEU A 343 3.96 -15.15 17.63
C LEU A 343 3.79 -14.21 18.83
N GLU A 344 3.62 -14.74 20.05
CA GLU A 344 3.68 -13.93 21.29
C GLU A 344 5.02 -13.15 21.42
N GLY A 345 6.11 -13.70 20.88
CA GLY A 345 7.41 -13.03 20.81
C GLY A 345 7.38 -11.68 20.06
N LEU A 346 6.44 -11.47 19.13
CA LEU A 346 6.28 -10.19 18.44
C LEU A 346 5.93 -9.05 19.41
N VAL A 347 5.14 -9.34 20.45
CA VAL A 347 4.74 -8.36 21.48
C VAL A 347 5.99 -7.83 22.21
N ASN A 348 6.92 -8.74 22.51
CA ASN A 348 8.19 -8.40 23.15
C ASN A 348 9.09 -7.57 22.23
N PHE A 349 9.09 -7.81 20.91
CA PHE A 349 9.84 -6.97 19.96
C PHE A 349 9.25 -5.57 19.80
N VAL A 350 7.91 -5.42 19.72
CA VAL A 350 7.25 -4.11 19.70
C VAL A 350 7.57 -3.31 20.97
N ASN A 351 7.42 -3.94 22.14
CA ASN A 351 7.69 -3.30 23.43
C ASN A 351 9.18 -2.91 23.58
N GLN A 352 10.13 -3.72 23.11
CA GLN A 352 11.56 -3.36 23.12
C GLN A 352 11.87 -2.21 22.15
N ALA A 353 11.27 -2.19 20.96
CA ALA A 353 11.46 -1.10 20.01
C ALA A 353 10.85 0.22 20.51
N ASP A 354 9.71 0.19 21.20
CA ASP A 354 9.14 1.36 21.87
C ASP A 354 9.95 1.80 23.09
N HIS A 355 10.48 0.86 23.89
CA HIS A 355 11.38 1.21 24.99
C HIS A 355 12.68 1.87 24.47
N LEU A 356 13.22 1.40 23.33
CA LEU A 356 14.36 2.07 22.69
C LEU A 356 14.01 3.50 22.25
N ARG A 357 12.84 3.72 21.63
CA ARG A 357 12.35 5.08 21.29
C ARG A 357 12.26 5.98 22.52
N GLN A 358 11.67 5.47 23.59
CA GLN A 358 11.53 6.16 24.86
C GLN A 358 12.90 6.53 25.46
N GLN A 359 13.83 5.57 25.53
CA GLN A 359 15.19 5.81 26.00
C GLN A 359 15.92 6.84 25.12
N THR A 360 15.87 6.73 23.79
CA THR A 360 16.53 7.69 22.90
C THR A 360 15.98 9.10 23.07
N LEU A 361 14.66 9.29 23.21
CA LEU A 361 14.06 10.59 23.53
C LEU A 361 14.54 11.12 24.90
N GLN A 362 14.55 10.28 25.93
CA GLN A 362 15.00 10.67 27.28
C GLN A 362 16.50 10.99 27.35
N GLN A 363 17.36 10.32 26.56
CA GLN A 363 18.77 10.66 26.47
C GLN A 363 18.99 11.93 25.64
N MET A 364 18.21 12.14 24.58
CA MET A 364 18.24 13.39 23.81
C MET A 364 17.87 14.58 24.70
N TYR A 365 16.82 14.46 25.53
CA TYR A 365 16.44 15.50 26.50
C TYR A 365 17.60 15.85 27.46
N LYS A 366 18.36 14.86 27.95
CA LYS A 366 19.51 15.08 28.85
C LYS A 366 20.72 15.74 28.18
N ILE A 367 20.85 15.63 26.85
CA ILE A 367 21.92 16.29 26.09
C ILE A 367 21.57 17.76 25.81
N LEU A 368 20.29 18.08 25.63
CA LEU A 368 19.81 19.39 25.22
C LEU A 368 19.50 20.33 26.39
N THR A 369 19.65 21.63 26.17
CA THR A 369 19.08 22.67 27.05
C THR A 369 17.56 22.73 26.90
N THR A 370 16.85 23.34 27.84
CA THR A 370 15.38 23.47 27.81
C THR A 370 14.88 24.07 26.50
N ARG A 371 15.55 25.10 25.97
CA ARG A 371 15.17 25.74 24.69
C ARG A 371 15.44 24.86 23.47
N GLN A 372 16.54 24.10 23.46
CA GLN A 372 16.83 23.13 22.40
C GLN A 372 15.85 21.95 22.45
N ALA A 373 15.47 21.46 23.64
CA ALA A 373 14.48 20.41 23.82
C ALA A 373 13.08 20.85 23.37
N ALA A 374 12.66 22.08 23.71
CA ALA A 374 11.40 22.67 23.23
C ALA A 374 11.37 22.78 21.69
N ARG A 375 12.48 23.20 21.06
CA ARG A 375 12.64 23.17 19.59
C ARG A 375 12.55 21.75 19.04
N GLY A 376 13.21 20.79 19.69
CA GLY A 376 13.19 19.38 19.27
C GLY A 376 11.79 18.77 19.26
N LEU A 377 10.99 18.99 20.32
CA LEU A 377 9.61 18.53 20.39
C LEU A 377 8.70 19.24 19.37
N LEU A 378 8.91 20.53 19.12
CA LEU A 378 8.22 21.27 18.06
C LEU A 378 8.52 20.70 16.67
N VAL A 379 9.80 20.50 16.33
CA VAL A 379 10.22 19.96 15.02
C VAL A 379 9.75 18.50 14.85
N LEU A 380 9.77 17.71 15.92
CA LEU A 380 9.26 16.34 15.94
C LEU A 380 7.75 16.27 15.68
N GLY A 381 6.96 17.14 16.31
CA GLY A 381 5.54 17.29 16.04
C GLY A 381 5.28 17.71 14.58
N ASP A 382 5.97 18.75 14.11
CA ASP A 382 5.86 19.24 12.73
C ASP A 382 6.24 18.18 11.69
N TYR A 383 7.24 17.33 11.97
CA TYR A 383 7.64 16.24 11.08
C TYR A 383 6.50 15.24 10.88
N PHE A 384 5.89 14.74 11.96
CA PHE A 384 4.76 13.81 11.86
C PHE A 384 3.48 14.48 11.32
N GLN A 385 3.22 15.74 11.67
CA GLN A 385 2.11 16.51 11.12
C GLN A 385 2.24 16.69 9.59
N ARG A 386 3.45 16.95 9.09
CA ARG A 386 3.75 17.05 7.65
C ARG A 386 3.57 15.71 6.93
N LEU A 387 3.92 14.57 7.55
CA LEU A 387 3.64 13.26 6.96
C LEU A 387 2.14 12.99 6.82
N ARG A 388 1.33 13.31 7.84
CA ARG A 388 -0.14 13.19 7.77
C ARG A 388 -0.72 14.09 6.68
N ALA A 389 -0.31 15.36 6.65
CA ALA A 389 -0.73 16.32 5.63
C ALA A 389 -0.35 15.87 4.21
N LEU A 390 0.86 15.34 4.01
CA LEU A 390 1.29 14.75 2.73
C LEU A 390 0.38 13.58 2.32
N SER A 391 -0.01 12.71 3.27
CA SER A 391 -0.94 11.61 2.98
C SER A 391 -2.33 12.12 2.58
N SER A 392 -2.83 13.18 3.21
CA SER A 392 -4.11 13.81 2.87
C SER A 392 -4.09 14.51 1.50
N LEU A 393 -2.98 15.16 1.15
CA LEU A 393 -2.79 15.76 -0.18
C LEU A 393 -2.65 14.71 -1.28
N TRP A 394 -2.06 13.56 -0.97
CA TRP A 394 -1.91 12.44 -1.91
C TRP A 394 -3.22 11.71 -2.20
N THR A 395 -4.13 11.61 -1.22
CA THR A 395 -5.48 11.05 -1.44
C THR A 395 -6.42 12.06 -2.12
N ALA A 396 -6.30 13.35 -1.82
CA ALA A 396 -7.12 14.41 -2.43
C ALA A 396 -6.72 14.81 -3.87
N ARG A 397 -5.77 14.11 -4.50
CA ARG A 397 -5.31 14.43 -5.86
C ARG A 397 -6.41 14.16 -6.91
N PRO A 398 -6.51 14.97 -7.99
CA PRO A 398 -7.32 14.60 -9.14
C PRO A 398 -6.81 13.30 -9.75
N HIS A 399 -7.72 12.37 -10.01
CA HIS A 399 -7.48 11.22 -10.87
C HIS A 399 -8.02 11.55 -12.27
N GLU A 400 -7.17 11.47 -13.29
CA GLU A 400 -7.62 11.60 -14.69
C GLU A 400 -8.56 10.42 -15.03
N PRO A 401 -9.67 10.66 -15.77
CA PRO A 401 -10.51 9.58 -16.27
C PRO A 401 -9.73 8.75 -17.30
N ALA A 402 -9.79 7.43 -17.15
CA ALA A 402 -9.09 6.44 -17.99
C ALA A 402 -9.84 6.11 -19.29
#